data_AF-A0A3M2DER0-F1
#
_entry.id   AF-A0A3M2DER0-F1
#
_cell.length_a   1.000
_cell.length_b   1.000
_cell.length_c   1.000
_cell.angle_alpha   90.00
_cell.angle_beta   90.00
_cell.angle_gamma   90.00
#
_symmetry.space_group_name_H-M   'P 1'
#
loop_
_entity.id
_entity.type
_entity.pdbx_description
1 polymer ?
#
loop_
_entity_poly.entity_id
_entity_poly.type
_entity_poly.pdbx_seq_one_letter_code
_entity_poly.pdbx_strand_id
1 'polypeptide(L)'
;MIDEDMIFSYGGQDAIERFIFRREDHVHLALGVLAVQQRIKERIIKDFLRELEEELRKGIMKDEKDGDSWKVVNELHASPFERYAYIYLMKENWHGLDSVALGREYRQARGFLFGVWNNFKELKRRLDDGKIKAALDGRIQSGNTSDWWPFWRWADPYRDWDDPRTLACLYGERKGEAISFLSEAMLTIAENVESVIDNIVEDYEKKQHAAPSSQGKRSCAFGIATM
;
A
#
# COMPACT_ATOMS: atom_id res chain seq x y z
N MET A 1 27.61 8.81 19.73
CA MET A 1 26.27 8.29 19.37
C MET A 1 25.34 8.70 20.48
N ILE A 2 24.41 9.62 20.20
CA ILE A 2 23.27 9.84 21.10
C ILE A 2 22.34 8.66 20.84
N ASP A 3 22.03 7.91 21.87
CA ASP A 3 21.06 6.81 21.78
C ASP A 3 19.70 7.41 21.40
N GLU A 4 19.15 7.05 20.23
CA GLU A 4 17.87 7.56 19.75
C GLU A 4 16.73 7.22 20.72
N ASP A 5 16.87 6.13 21.49
CA ASP A 5 15.93 5.76 22.54
C ASP A 5 15.97 6.74 23.71
N MET A 6 17.09 7.45 23.96
CA MET A 6 17.16 8.47 25.02
C MET A 6 16.33 9.71 24.71
N ILE A 7 16.28 10.17 23.45
CA ILE A 7 15.58 11.41 23.08
C ILE A 7 14.05 11.25 23.21
N PHE A 8 13.53 10.04 22.98
CA PHE A 8 12.10 9.75 23.08
C PHE A 8 11.70 9.03 24.38
N SER A 9 12.65 8.74 25.27
CA SER A 9 12.38 8.31 26.66
C SER A 9 11.82 9.45 27.51
N TYR A 10 11.30 9.12 28.71
CA TYR A 10 10.88 10.11 29.71
C TYR A 10 11.97 11.19 29.97
N GLY A 11 13.25 10.81 29.97
CA GLY A 11 14.35 11.76 30.15
C GLY A 11 14.55 12.73 28.98
N GLY A 12 14.18 12.32 27.77
CA GLY A 12 14.21 13.16 26.58
C GLY A 12 13.04 14.14 26.51
N GLN A 13 11.84 13.73 26.94
CA GLN A 13 10.68 14.61 27.06
C GLN A 13 10.95 15.76 28.05
N ASP A 14 11.48 15.44 29.24
CA ASP A 14 11.87 16.45 30.24
C ASP A 14 12.98 17.40 29.74
N ALA A 15 13.88 16.91 28.90
CA ALA A 15 14.92 17.73 28.29
C ALA A 15 14.35 18.70 27.24
N ILE A 16 13.42 18.21 26.41
CA ILE A 16 12.71 19.02 25.41
C ILE A 16 11.86 20.10 26.11
N GLU A 17 11.10 19.72 27.15
CA GLU A 17 10.29 20.67 27.92
C GLU A 17 11.16 21.76 28.57
N ARG A 18 12.25 21.36 29.24
CA ARG A 18 13.20 22.32 29.83
C ARG A 18 13.85 23.21 28.77
N PHE A 19 14.13 22.70 27.58
CA PHE A 19 14.63 23.50 26.47
C PHE A 19 13.59 24.53 26.00
N ILE A 20 12.34 24.12 25.81
CA ILE A 20 11.24 24.97 25.33
C ILE A 20 10.97 26.11 26.31
N PHE A 21 10.85 25.82 27.61
CA PHE A 21 10.50 26.82 28.62
C PHE A 21 11.69 27.64 29.14
N ARG A 22 12.89 27.45 28.56
CA ARG A 22 14.08 28.23 28.95
C ARG A 22 14.01 29.68 28.48
N ARG A 23 13.40 29.95 27.32
CA ARG A 23 13.40 31.25 26.64
C ARG A 23 12.14 31.44 25.79
N GLU A 24 11.68 32.68 25.66
CA GLU A 24 10.48 33.01 24.89
C GLU A 24 10.57 32.61 23.40
N ASP A 25 11.74 32.80 22.78
CA ASP A 25 11.97 32.43 21.38
C ASP A 25 11.86 30.92 21.13
N HIS A 26 12.23 30.10 22.12
CA HIS A 26 12.05 28.64 22.05
C HIS A 26 10.58 28.24 22.15
N VAL A 27 9.78 28.94 22.94
CA VAL A 27 8.32 28.75 23.00
C VAL A 27 7.69 29.11 21.66
N HIS A 28 8.04 30.27 21.08
CA HIS A 28 7.57 30.66 19.76
C HIS A 28 7.94 29.63 18.68
N LEU A 29 9.16 29.08 18.74
CA LEU A 29 9.58 28.00 17.85
C LEU A 29 8.72 26.74 18.02
N ALA A 30 8.51 26.28 19.26
CA ALA A 30 7.71 25.09 19.54
C ALA A 30 6.25 25.26 19.07
N LEU A 31 5.63 26.41 19.33
CA LEU A 31 4.29 26.74 18.85
C LEU A 31 4.24 26.81 17.32
N GLY A 32 5.28 27.36 16.69
CA GLY A 32 5.43 27.37 15.23
C GLY A 32 5.49 25.97 14.64
N VAL A 33 6.29 25.08 15.23
CA VAL A 33 6.40 23.66 14.82
C VAL A 33 5.05 22.96 14.98
N LEU A 34 4.35 23.14 16.11
CA LEU A 34 3.02 22.58 16.33
C LEU A 34 2.02 23.07 15.27
N ALA A 35 2.07 24.35 14.91
CA ALA A 35 1.18 24.93 13.90
C ALA A 35 1.39 24.36 12.48
N VAL A 36 2.57 23.85 12.16
CA VAL A 36 2.89 23.27 10.85
C VAL A 36 3.15 21.76 10.87
N GLN A 37 2.95 21.10 12.01
CA GLN A 37 3.33 19.70 12.24
C GLN A 37 2.82 18.77 11.14
N GLN A 38 1.54 18.89 10.77
CA GLN A 38 0.93 18.06 9.75
C GLN A 38 1.61 18.22 8.39
N ARG A 39 1.97 19.44 8.01
CA ARG A 39 2.68 19.72 6.75
C ARG A 39 4.10 19.15 6.75
N ILE A 40 4.78 19.17 7.90
CA ILE A 40 6.10 18.53 8.06
C ILE A 40 5.97 17.02 7.81
N LYS A 41 5.00 16.36 8.45
CA LYS A 41 4.75 14.92 8.26
C LYS A 41 4.45 14.59 6.79
N GLU A 42 3.56 15.35 6.16
CA GLU A 42 3.22 15.17 4.73
C GLU A 42 4.45 15.32 3.83
N ARG A 43 5.29 16.32 4.09
CA ARG A 43 6.52 16.55 3.32
C ARG A 43 7.47 15.36 3.41
N ILE A 44 7.74 14.89 4.63
CA ILE A 44 8.59 13.73 4.89
C ILE A 44 8.09 12.51 4.11
N ILE A 45 6.80 12.20 4.25
CA ILE A 45 6.22 11.02 3.61
C ILE A 45 6.22 11.15 2.08
N LYS A 46 5.90 12.32 1.52
CA LYS A 46 5.91 12.53 0.07
C LYS A 46 7.31 12.40 -0.52
N ASP A 47 8.32 12.96 0.14
CA ASP A 47 9.70 12.85 -0.30
C ASP A 47 10.19 11.39 -0.24
N PHE A 48 9.83 10.65 0.83
CA PHE A 48 10.08 9.21 0.94
C PHE A 48 9.40 8.40 -0.17
N LEU A 49 8.11 8.63 -0.41
CA LEU A 49 7.32 7.91 -1.41
C LEU A 49 7.84 8.11 -2.83
N ARG A 50 8.34 9.30 -3.16
CA ARG A 50 8.97 9.56 -4.46
C ARG A 50 10.20 8.67 -4.67
N GLU A 51 11.07 8.60 -3.67
CA GLU A 51 12.28 7.77 -3.75
C GLU A 51 11.94 6.26 -3.74
N LEU A 52 10.93 5.84 -2.98
CA LEU A 52 10.42 4.47 -3.03
C LEU A 52 9.86 4.11 -4.42
N GLU A 53 9.07 5.00 -5.02
CA GLU A 53 8.54 4.82 -6.38
C GLU A 53 9.66 4.68 -7.42
N GLU A 54 10.69 5.52 -7.33
CA GLU A 54 11.88 5.43 -8.20
C GLU A 54 12.59 4.09 -8.03
N GLU A 55 12.74 3.61 -6.79
CA GLU A 55 13.40 2.32 -6.53
C GLU A 55 12.58 1.13 -7.03
N LEU A 56 11.26 1.14 -6.81
CA LEU A 56 10.34 0.13 -7.37
C LEU A 56 10.43 0.09 -8.90
N ARG A 57 10.46 1.26 -9.57
CA ARG A 57 10.60 1.34 -11.03
C ARG A 57 11.90 0.71 -11.52
N LYS A 58 13.03 0.95 -10.85
CA LYS A 58 14.31 0.31 -11.19
C LYS A 58 14.24 -1.21 -11.03
N GLY A 59 13.52 -1.69 -10.02
CA GLY A 59 13.38 -3.11 -9.72
C GLY A 59 12.62 -3.88 -10.80
N ILE A 60 11.54 -3.31 -11.34
CA ILE A 60 10.66 -3.98 -12.32
C ILE A 60 11.11 -3.85 -13.79
N MET A 61 12.03 -2.93 -14.11
CA MET A 61 12.47 -2.62 -15.48
C MET A 61 13.30 -3.72 -16.18
N LYS A 62 13.36 -4.95 -15.64
CA LYS A 62 14.25 -6.01 -16.16
C LYS A 62 13.61 -6.91 -17.23
N ASP A 63 12.28 -7.00 -17.31
CA ASP A 63 11.59 -8.02 -18.11
C ASP A 63 10.53 -7.45 -19.09
N GLU A 64 10.86 -6.37 -19.81
CA GLU A 64 10.01 -5.82 -20.88
C GLU A 64 10.05 -6.65 -22.18
N LYS A 65 9.53 -7.88 -22.15
CA LYS A 65 9.13 -8.57 -23.38
C LYS A 65 7.61 -8.57 -23.47
N ASP A 66 7.10 -8.06 -24.59
CA ASP A 66 5.72 -8.26 -25.06
C ASP A 66 4.59 -7.37 -24.51
N GLY A 67 4.90 -6.16 -24.00
CA GLY A 67 3.88 -5.13 -23.71
C GLY A 67 3.03 -5.40 -22.46
N ASP A 68 3.32 -6.50 -21.76
CA ASP A 68 2.75 -6.88 -20.47
C ASP A 68 3.68 -6.48 -19.32
N SER A 69 4.04 -5.20 -19.28
CA SER A 69 5.03 -4.68 -18.33
C SER A 69 4.38 -4.27 -17.02
N TRP A 70 5.07 -4.54 -15.92
CA TRP A 70 4.78 -3.97 -14.61
C TRP A 70 4.71 -2.44 -14.66
N LYS A 71 3.77 -1.87 -13.90
CA LYS A 71 3.59 -0.43 -13.69
C LYS A 71 3.60 -0.14 -12.21
N VAL A 72 4.26 0.96 -11.83
CA VAL A 72 4.18 1.54 -10.47
C VAL A 72 3.18 2.68 -10.48
N VAL A 73 2.16 2.60 -9.65
CA VAL A 73 1.19 3.67 -9.42
C VAL A 73 1.29 4.13 -7.96
N ASN A 74 1.40 5.44 -7.75
CA ASN A 74 1.53 6.04 -6.44
C ASN A 74 0.39 7.03 -6.22
N GLU A 75 -0.67 6.63 -5.53
CA GLU A 75 -1.81 7.50 -5.19
C GLU A 75 -1.56 8.30 -3.91
N LEU A 76 -0.61 7.84 -3.08
CA LEU A 76 -0.25 8.47 -1.82
C LEU A 76 0.46 9.83 -2.01
N HIS A 77 1.01 10.12 -3.19
CA HIS A 77 1.68 11.41 -3.46
C HIS A 77 0.75 12.62 -3.29
N ALA A 78 -0.55 12.47 -3.60
CA ALA A 78 -1.52 13.55 -3.51
C ALA A 78 -1.81 13.89 -2.04
N SER A 79 -2.14 12.86 -1.26
CA SER A 79 -2.43 12.96 0.17
C SER A 79 -2.02 11.65 0.86
N PRO A 80 -0.86 11.61 1.55
CA PRO A 80 -0.38 10.39 2.20
C PRO A 80 -1.28 9.91 3.34
N PHE A 81 -2.16 10.80 3.80
CA PHE A 81 -3.15 10.55 4.82
C PHE A 81 -4.56 10.31 4.26
N GLU A 82 -4.71 10.17 2.95
CA GLU A 82 -5.96 9.76 2.33
C GLU A 82 -6.29 8.32 2.69
N ARG A 83 -7.59 8.01 2.76
CA ARG A 83 -8.04 6.63 2.94
C ARG A 83 -8.07 5.96 1.57
N TYR A 84 -7.67 4.69 1.51
CA TYR A 84 -7.64 3.92 0.27
C TYR A 84 -6.69 4.46 -0.81
N ALA A 85 -5.72 5.28 -0.43
CA ALA A 85 -4.59 5.58 -1.30
C ALA A 85 -3.49 4.54 -1.07
N TYR A 86 -2.89 4.10 -2.16
CA TYR A 86 -1.87 3.05 -2.18
C TYR A 86 -0.67 3.48 -3.02
N ILE A 87 0.48 2.84 -2.78
CA ILE A 87 1.48 2.67 -3.82
C ILE A 87 1.45 1.19 -4.22
N TYR A 88 1.33 0.89 -5.50
CA TYR A 88 1.14 -0.47 -5.96
C TYR A 88 1.81 -0.77 -7.29
N LEU A 89 2.10 -2.06 -7.48
CA LEU A 89 2.58 -2.69 -8.68
C LEU A 89 1.42 -3.44 -9.33
N MET A 90 1.22 -3.21 -10.63
CA MET A 90 0.19 -3.90 -11.41
C MET A 90 0.70 -4.18 -12.82
N LYS A 91 0.10 -5.17 -13.48
CA LYS A 91 0.22 -5.38 -14.92
C LYS A 91 -1.08 -4.96 -15.61
N GLU A 92 -0.99 -4.54 -16.87
CA GLU A 92 -2.16 -4.06 -17.61
C GLU A 92 -3.13 -5.20 -17.95
N ASN A 93 -2.59 -6.38 -18.23
CA ASN A 93 -3.36 -7.61 -18.48
C ASN A 93 -4.15 -8.08 -17.24
N TRP A 94 -3.83 -7.61 -16.03
CA TRP A 94 -4.61 -7.91 -14.83
C TRP A 94 -5.89 -7.09 -14.75
N HIS A 95 -6.10 -6.14 -15.67
CA HIS A 95 -7.33 -5.35 -15.78
C HIS A 95 -7.77 -4.65 -14.49
N GLY A 96 -6.81 -4.36 -13.59
CA GLY A 96 -7.10 -3.76 -12.29
C GLY A 96 -7.78 -4.68 -11.28
N LEU A 97 -7.79 -6.01 -11.53
CA LEU A 97 -8.40 -7.00 -10.64
C LEU A 97 -7.54 -7.26 -9.40
N ASP A 98 -6.23 -7.29 -9.58
CA ASP A 98 -5.23 -7.57 -8.54
C ASP A 98 -4.06 -6.57 -8.65
N SER A 99 -3.38 -6.34 -7.53
CA SER A 99 -2.14 -5.55 -7.48
C SER A 99 -1.31 -5.91 -6.26
N VAL A 100 0.00 -5.68 -6.32
CA VAL A 100 0.87 -5.74 -5.13
C VAL A 100 0.93 -4.34 -4.53
N ALA A 101 0.38 -4.15 -3.34
CA ALA A 101 0.15 -2.82 -2.79
C ALA A 101 0.78 -2.65 -1.41
N LEU A 102 1.31 -1.45 -1.16
CA LEU A 102 1.58 -0.90 0.15
C LEU A 102 0.53 0.19 0.42
N GLY A 103 -0.17 0.08 1.54
CA GLY A 103 -1.16 1.08 1.92
C GLY A 103 -1.60 0.99 3.36
N ARG A 104 -2.48 1.92 3.72
CA ARG A 104 -2.95 2.08 5.10
C ARG A 104 -4.00 1.03 5.43
N GLU A 105 -3.96 0.56 6.67
CA GLU A 105 -5.04 -0.25 7.21
C GLU A 105 -6.32 0.57 7.34
N TYR A 106 -7.42 -0.04 6.90
CA TYR A 106 -8.77 0.52 6.95
C TYR A 106 -9.22 0.98 8.35
N ARG A 107 -8.87 0.24 9.42
CA ARG A 107 -9.48 0.43 10.75
C ARG A 107 -8.74 1.40 11.66
N GLN A 108 -7.41 1.49 11.57
CA GLN A 108 -6.65 2.33 12.49
C GLN A 108 -5.78 3.40 11.85
N ALA A 109 -5.83 3.60 10.52
CA ALA A 109 -5.25 4.74 9.78
C ALA A 109 -3.76 5.09 10.06
N ARG A 110 -3.06 4.46 10.98
CA ARG A 110 -1.67 4.77 11.33
C ARG A 110 -0.71 3.73 10.80
N GLY A 111 -1.18 2.48 10.74
CA GLY A 111 -0.40 1.35 10.25
C GLY A 111 -0.45 1.18 8.72
N PHE A 112 0.72 0.98 8.14
CA PHE A 112 0.91 0.53 6.76
C PHE A 112 1.13 -0.98 6.70
N LEU A 113 0.49 -1.60 5.72
CA LEU A 113 0.66 -3.00 5.37
C LEU A 113 1.02 -3.11 3.89
N PHE A 114 1.73 -4.17 3.53
CA PHE A 114 1.95 -4.56 2.15
C PHE A 114 1.38 -5.95 1.87
N GLY A 115 1.05 -6.24 0.63
CA GLY A 115 0.44 -7.51 0.26
C GLY A 115 -0.05 -7.52 -1.17
N VAL A 116 -0.91 -8.49 -1.48
CA VAL A 116 -1.69 -8.50 -2.72
C VAL A 116 -3.09 -7.99 -2.39
N TRP A 117 -3.53 -6.97 -3.10
CA TRP A 117 -4.83 -6.35 -2.97
C TRP A 117 -5.71 -6.70 -4.16
N ASN A 118 -6.98 -6.99 -3.87
CA ASN A 118 -7.99 -7.29 -4.87
C ASN A 118 -8.99 -6.15 -4.99
N ASN A 119 -9.31 -5.78 -6.22
CA ASN A 119 -10.36 -4.81 -6.51
C ASN A 119 -11.73 -5.45 -6.36
N PHE A 120 -12.17 -5.60 -5.10
CA PHE A 120 -13.43 -6.26 -4.78
C PHE A 120 -14.66 -5.52 -5.33
N LYS A 121 -14.53 -4.23 -5.68
CA LYS A 121 -15.60 -3.49 -6.36
C LYS A 121 -15.96 -4.12 -7.71
N GLU A 122 -14.97 -4.68 -8.40
CA GLU A 122 -15.15 -5.35 -9.69
C GLU A 122 -15.41 -6.84 -9.51
N LEU A 123 -14.68 -7.50 -8.59
CA LEU A 123 -14.70 -8.95 -8.49
C LEU A 123 -15.92 -9.54 -7.81
N LYS A 124 -16.61 -8.81 -6.92
CA LYS A 124 -17.75 -9.28 -6.08
C LYS A 124 -17.49 -10.53 -5.21
N ARG A 125 -16.33 -11.19 -5.37
CA ARG A 125 -15.83 -12.34 -4.64
C ARG A 125 -14.32 -12.45 -4.82
N ARG A 126 -13.64 -13.19 -3.94
CA ARG A 126 -12.24 -13.56 -4.11
C ARG A 126 -12.08 -14.50 -5.31
N LEU A 127 -11.05 -14.27 -6.14
CA LEU A 127 -10.74 -15.13 -7.29
C LEU A 127 -9.69 -16.19 -6.98
N ASP A 128 -8.80 -15.95 -6.01
CA ASP A 128 -7.80 -16.92 -5.61
C ASP A 128 -8.33 -17.80 -4.46
N ASP A 129 -8.39 -19.11 -4.69
CA ASP A 129 -8.73 -20.10 -3.67
C ASP A 129 -7.55 -20.35 -2.72
N GLY A 130 -6.92 -19.28 -2.20
CA GLY A 130 -5.73 -19.32 -1.34
C GLY A 130 -4.41 -19.50 -2.07
N LYS A 131 -4.41 -19.56 -3.41
CA LYS A 131 -3.22 -19.76 -4.25
C LYS A 131 -2.15 -18.69 -4.00
N ILE A 132 -2.56 -17.42 -3.86
CA ILE A 132 -1.64 -16.30 -3.62
C ILE A 132 -0.95 -16.45 -2.27
N LYS A 133 -1.71 -16.78 -1.22
CA LYS A 133 -1.15 -17.01 0.12
C LYS A 133 -0.14 -18.16 0.10
N ALA A 134 -0.48 -19.27 -0.57
CA ALA A 134 0.39 -20.44 -0.67
C ALA A 134 1.70 -20.13 -1.41
N ALA A 135 1.67 -19.24 -2.40
CA ALA A 135 2.87 -18.81 -3.13
C ALA A 135 3.80 -17.94 -2.27
N LEU A 136 3.26 -17.17 -1.33
CA LEU A 136 4.01 -16.21 -0.51
C LEU A 136 4.44 -16.74 0.86
N ASP A 137 3.67 -17.64 1.45
CA ASP A 137 3.98 -18.22 2.74
C ASP A 137 5.33 -18.96 2.69
N GLY A 138 6.25 -18.56 3.57
CA GLY A 138 7.60 -19.13 3.65
C GLY A 138 8.62 -18.52 2.66
N ARG A 139 8.20 -17.67 1.73
CA ARG A 139 9.10 -16.92 0.83
C ARG A 139 9.51 -15.57 1.40
N ILE A 140 8.53 -14.84 1.95
CA ILE A 140 8.77 -13.54 2.58
C ILE A 140 8.67 -13.70 4.08
N GLN A 141 7.49 -14.15 4.54
CA GLN A 141 7.16 -14.61 5.89
C GLN A 141 5.64 -14.87 5.87
N SER A 142 5.13 -15.68 6.80
CA SER A 142 3.68 -15.92 6.90
C SER A 142 2.89 -14.62 7.04
N GLY A 143 1.87 -14.48 6.20
CA GLY A 143 0.93 -13.36 6.21
C GLY A 143 -0.48 -13.76 6.61
N ASN A 144 -1.31 -12.72 6.79
CA ASN A 144 -2.74 -12.85 7.05
C ASN A 144 -3.53 -12.75 5.74
N THR A 145 -4.82 -13.09 5.78
CA THR A 145 -5.71 -13.02 4.61
C THR A 145 -7.05 -12.38 4.97
N SER A 146 -7.70 -11.80 3.96
CA SER A 146 -9.09 -11.31 3.99
C SER A 146 -9.66 -11.31 2.57
N ASP A 147 -10.93 -10.95 2.41
CA ASP A 147 -11.58 -10.85 1.09
C ASP A 147 -10.94 -9.81 0.16
N TRP A 148 -10.34 -8.76 0.74
CA TRP A 148 -9.69 -7.67 0.00
C TRP A 148 -8.20 -7.88 -0.18
N TRP A 149 -7.61 -8.69 0.69
CA TRP A 149 -6.18 -8.95 0.74
C TRP A 149 -5.96 -10.44 0.84
N PRO A 150 -5.88 -11.17 -0.29
CA PRO A 150 -5.59 -12.59 -0.29
C PRO A 150 -4.28 -12.95 0.42
N PHE A 151 -3.38 -11.97 0.54
CA PHE A 151 -2.23 -11.98 1.44
C PHE A 151 -1.90 -10.55 1.88
N TRP A 152 -1.59 -10.34 3.16
CA TRP A 152 -1.00 -9.10 3.65
C TRP A 152 -0.12 -9.29 4.90
N ARG A 153 0.80 -8.33 5.11
CA ARG A 153 1.62 -8.20 6.32
C ARG A 153 1.82 -6.75 6.71
N TRP A 154 2.02 -6.51 8.00
CA TRP A 154 2.43 -5.21 8.51
C TRP A 154 3.83 -4.85 8.01
N ALA A 155 4.03 -3.59 7.68
CA ALA A 155 5.30 -3.05 7.22
C ALA A 155 6.30 -2.80 8.36
N ASP A 156 6.38 -3.69 9.36
CA ASP A 156 7.25 -3.52 10.52
C ASP A 156 8.74 -3.57 10.10
N PRO A 157 9.61 -2.69 10.63
CA PRO A 157 9.37 -1.73 11.71
C PRO A 157 8.77 -0.39 11.24
N TYR A 158 8.60 -0.18 9.94
CA TYR A 158 8.11 1.07 9.33
C TYR A 158 6.58 1.16 9.22
N ARG A 159 5.86 0.49 10.12
CA ARG A 159 4.41 0.37 10.05
C ARG A 159 3.72 1.71 10.34
N ASP A 160 4.13 2.43 11.37
CA ASP A 160 3.38 3.59 11.87
C ASP A 160 3.97 4.92 11.37
N TRP A 161 3.38 5.52 10.34
CA TRP A 161 3.87 6.78 9.77
C TRP A 161 3.35 8.02 10.52
N ASP A 162 2.68 7.83 11.66
CA ASP A 162 2.34 8.88 12.62
C ASP A 162 3.34 8.90 13.81
N ASP A 163 4.07 7.79 14.03
CA ASP A 163 5.10 7.66 15.05
C ASP A 163 6.36 8.49 14.69
N PRO A 164 6.84 9.36 15.60
CA PRO A 164 8.01 10.21 15.34
C PRO A 164 9.29 9.45 14.98
N ARG A 165 9.51 8.24 15.52
CA ARG A 165 10.73 7.46 15.25
C ARG A 165 10.67 6.88 13.85
N THR A 166 9.51 6.39 13.42
CA THR A 166 9.31 5.97 12.04
C THR A 166 9.54 7.15 11.09
N LEU A 167 8.93 8.31 11.35
CA LEU A 167 9.12 9.51 10.53
C LEU A 167 10.60 9.95 10.45
N ALA A 168 11.34 9.85 11.55
CA ALA A 168 12.78 10.10 11.56
C ALA A 168 13.54 9.11 10.65
N CYS A 169 13.17 7.83 10.68
CA CYS A 169 13.74 6.82 9.77
C CYS A 169 13.40 7.11 8.30
N LEU A 170 12.18 7.59 7.99
CA LEU A 170 11.75 7.88 6.61
C LEU A 170 12.39 9.14 6.00
N TYR A 171 12.99 10.01 6.81
CA TYR A 171 13.62 11.26 6.34
C TYR A 171 15.15 11.29 6.51
N GLY A 172 15.65 10.71 7.61
CA GLY A 172 17.04 10.85 8.05
C GLY A 172 17.99 9.81 7.46
N GLU A 173 19.02 9.46 8.23
CA GLU A 173 20.13 8.60 7.78
C GLU A 173 19.67 7.19 7.38
N ARG A 174 18.60 6.69 8.01
CA ARG A 174 18.03 5.35 7.77
C ARG A 174 17.03 5.29 6.63
N LYS A 175 16.80 6.40 5.92
CA LYS A 175 15.83 6.46 4.81
C LYS A 175 16.12 5.42 3.73
N GLY A 176 17.40 5.24 3.38
CA GLY A 176 17.82 4.22 2.42
C GLY A 176 17.45 2.80 2.86
N GLU A 177 17.62 2.47 4.15
CA GLU A 177 17.24 1.16 4.69
C GLU A 177 15.72 0.93 4.59
N ALA A 178 14.93 1.96 4.88
CA ALA A 178 13.47 1.89 4.78
C ALA A 178 13.00 1.71 3.33
N ILE A 179 13.61 2.43 2.38
CA ILE A 179 13.33 2.27 0.94
C ILE A 179 13.68 0.84 0.50
N SER A 180 14.88 0.35 0.82
CA SER A 180 15.31 -1.00 0.45
C SER A 180 14.38 -2.06 1.02
N PHE A 181 14.03 -1.96 2.31
CA PHE A 181 13.14 -2.93 2.97
C PHE A 181 11.76 -3.00 2.29
N LEU A 182 11.11 -1.84 2.07
CA LEU A 182 9.77 -1.82 1.49
C LEU A 182 9.77 -2.23 0.01
N SER A 183 10.77 -1.76 -0.75
CA SER A 183 10.89 -2.12 -2.16
C SER A 183 11.20 -3.60 -2.36
N GLU A 184 12.15 -4.16 -1.60
CA GLU A 184 12.47 -5.59 -1.63
C GLU A 184 11.24 -6.44 -1.29
N ALA A 185 10.47 -6.07 -0.25
CA ALA A 185 9.26 -6.78 0.11
C ALA A 185 8.22 -6.76 -1.03
N MET A 186 7.95 -5.59 -1.62
CA MET A 186 6.97 -5.49 -2.71
C MET A 186 7.43 -6.21 -3.99
N LEU A 187 8.69 -6.07 -4.36
CA LEU A 187 9.26 -6.74 -5.54
C LEU A 187 9.30 -8.26 -5.36
N THR A 188 9.64 -8.74 -4.16
CA THR A 188 9.59 -10.17 -3.86
C THR A 188 8.16 -10.69 -3.91
N ILE A 189 7.16 -9.93 -3.43
CA ILE A 189 5.76 -10.33 -3.58
C ILE A 189 5.44 -10.46 -5.07
N ALA A 190 5.72 -9.41 -5.84
CA ALA A 190 5.45 -9.36 -7.28
C ALA A 190 6.02 -10.57 -8.02
N GLU A 191 7.30 -10.87 -7.83
CA GLU A 191 7.98 -12.02 -8.44
C GLU A 191 7.29 -13.36 -8.11
N ASN A 192 6.85 -13.54 -6.87
CA ASN A 192 6.28 -14.81 -6.42
C ASN A 192 4.80 -14.99 -6.79
N VAL A 193 4.07 -13.90 -7.06
CA VAL A 193 2.63 -13.98 -7.37
C VAL A 193 2.30 -13.77 -8.84
N GLU A 194 3.24 -13.29 -9.66
CA GLU A 194 2.97 -12.91 -11.04
C GLU A 194 2.26 -14.02 -11.83
N SER A 195 2.91 -15.17 -11.96
CA SER A 195 2.34 -16.33 -12.67
C SER A 195 1.05 -16.84 -12.03
N VAL A 196 0.86 -16.66 -10.72
CA VAL A 196 -0.35 -17.09 -10.01
C VAL A 196 -1.51 -16.19 -10.40
N ILE A 197 -1.30 -14.87 -10.42
CA ILE A 197 -2.31 -13.88 -10.79
C ILE A 197 -2.62 -13.98 -12.29
N ASP A 198 -1.62 -14.11 -13.16
CA ASP A 198 -1.83 -14.32 -14.61
C ASP A 198 -2.80 -15.49 -14.86
N ASN A 199 -2.57 -16.64 -14.21
CA ASN A 199 -3.46 -17.80 -14.31
C ASN A 199 -4.87 -17.53 -13.76
N ILE A 200 -4.99 -16.78 -12.66
CA ILE A 200 -6.29 -16.42 -12.07
C ILE A 200 -7.10 -15.54 -13.03
N VAL A 201 -6.44 -14.56 -13.65
CA VAL A 201 -7.06 -13.62 -14.60
C VAL A 201 -7.50 -14.37 -15.86
N GLU A 202 -6.64 -15.20 -16.46
CA GLU A 202 -7.02 -16.02 -17.61
C GLU A 202 -8.24 -16.93 -17.33
N ASP A 203 -8.25 -17.58 -16.17
CA ASP A 203 -9.36 -18.45 -15.76
C ASP A 203 -10.66 -17.65 -15.57
N TYR A 204 -10.56 -16.41 -15.09
CA TYR A 204 -11.69 -15.51 -14.92
C TYR A 204 -12.28 -15.10 -16.27
N GLU A 205 -11.43 -14.70 -17.23
CA GLU A 205 -11.86 -14.31 -18.58
C GLU A 205 -12.52 -15.45 -19.34
N LYS A 206 -11.91 -16.65 -19.30
CA LYS A 206 -12.49 -17.86 -19.91
C LYS A 206 -13.90 -18.13 -19.40
N LYS A 207 -14.14 -17.94 -18.09
CA LYS A 207 -15.47 -18.12 -17.47
C LYS A 207 -16.46 -17.02 -17.87
N GLN A 208 -16.01 -15.77 -18.02
CA GLN A 208 -16.86 -14.66 -18.47
C GLN A 208 -17.31 -14.86 -19.92
N HIS A 209 -16.43 -15.34 -20.81
CA HIS A 209 -16.77 -15.62 -22.20
C HIS A 209 -17.60 -16.90 -22.40
N ALA A 210 -17.44 -17.90 -21.51
CA ALA A 210 -18.21 -19.14 -21.57
C ALA A 210 -19.65 -19.01 -21.04
N ALA A 211 -19.96 -17.95 -20.28
CA ALA A 211 -21.32 -17.70 -19.80
C ALA A 211 -22.20 -17.23 -20.98
N PRO A 212 -23.20 -18.00 -21.43
CA PRO A 212 -24.06 -17.58 -22.54
C PRO A 212 -24.73 -16.26 -22.17
N SER A 213 -24.62 -15.26 -23.04
CA SER A 213 -25.20 -13.94 -22.84
C SER A 213 -26.70 -14.11 -22.55
N SER A 214 -27.10 -13.99 -21.29
CA SER A 214 -28.50 -14.12 -20.87
C SER A 214 -29.36 -12.92 -21.29
N GLN A 215 -28.87 -12.08 -22.20
CA GLN A 215 -29.58 -10.94 -22.78
C GLN A 215 -30.66 -11.31 -23.81
N GLY A 216 -30.92 -12.60 -24.07
CA GLY A 216 -31.95 -13.04 -25.00
C GLY A 216 -33.08 -13.84 -24.34
N LYS A 217 -34.02 -13.18 -23.65
CA LYS A 217 -35.47 -13.54 -23.54
C LYS A 217 -36.19 -12.70 -22.47
N ARG A 218 -36.57 -11.48 -22.82
CA ARG A 218 -37.80 -10.85 -22.30
C ARG A 218 -38.61 -10.34 -23.50
N SER A 219 -39.19 -11.27 -24.26
CA SER A 219 -40.19 -10.96 -25.28
C SER A 219 -41.58 -11.21 -24.70
N CYS A 220 -42.28 -10.10 -24.45
CA CYS A 220 -43.72 -9.86 -24.59
C CYS A 220 -44.72 -10.99 -24.27
N ALA A 221 -45.51 -10.77 -23.22
CA ALA A 221 -46.91 -11.18 -23.17
C ALA A 221 -47.71 -10.20 -22.27
N PHE A 222 -47.90 -8.96 -22.73
CA PHE A 222 -48.98 -8.12 -22.24
C PHE A 222 -50.20 -8.37 -23.14
N GLY A 223 -51.09 -9.24 -22.67
CA GLY A 223 -52.40 -9.42 -23.26
C GLY A 223 -53.26 -8.19 -22.96
N ILE A 224 -53.73 -7.54 -24.03
CA ILE A 224 -54.82 -6.56 -23.99
C ILE A 224 -56.11 -7.35 -23.78
N ALA A 225 -56.84 -7.07 -22.70
CA ALA A 225 -58.22 -7.52 -22.52
C ALA A 225 -59.14 -6.31 -22.65
N THR A 226 -59.92 -6.30 -23.72
CA THR A 226 -61.00 -5.36 -24.00
C THR A 226 -62.23 -5.73 -23.18
N MET A 227 -62.89 -4.72 -22.58
CA MET A 227 -64.33 -4.68 -22.34
C MET A 227 -64.83 -3.30 -22.73
#